data_AF-F8JDB4-F1
#
_entry.id   AF-F8JDB4-F1
#
_cell.length_a   1.000
_cell.length_b   1.000
_cell.length_c   1.000
_cell.angle_alpha   90.00
_cell.angle_beta   90.00
_cell.angle_gamma   90.00
#
_symmetry.space_group_name_H-M   'P 1'
#
loop_
_entity.id
_entity.type
_entity.pdbx_description
1 polymer ?
#
loop_
_entity_poly.entity_id
_entity_poly.type
_entity_poly.pdbx_seq_one_letter_code
_entity_poly.pdbx_strand_id
1 'polypeptide(L)' 'MLARLGGCLAPNGAMPRDLRATFSKEKTEFRKAIETMIGWNPERIIVAHGRWYESHAVSELKLAFRWLLT' A
#
# COMPACT_ATOMS: atom_id res chain seq x y z
N MET A 1 -6.59 14.58 -13.54
CA MET A 1 -5.15 14.80 -13.82
C MET A 1 -4.31 14.78 -12.54
N LEU A 2 -4.66 15.56 -11.51
CA LEU A 2 -3.92 15.62 -10.22
C LEU A 2 -3.80 14.27 -9.50
N ALA A 3 -4.88 13.48 -9.39
CA ALA A 3 -4.82 12.17 -8.73
C ALA A 3 -3.89 11.16 -9.44
N ARG A 4 -3.73 11.27 -10.77
CA ARG A 4 -2.72 10.49 -11.52
C ARG A 4 -1.31 10.93 -11.16
N LEU A 5 -1.07 12.24 -11.08
CA LEU A 5 0.22 12.81 -10.64
C LEU A 5 0.52 12.49 -9.17
N GLY A 6 -0.49 12.33 -8.32
CA GLY A 6 -0.32 11.84 -6.94
C GLY A 6 0.05 10.36 -6.86
N GLY A 7 -0.22 9.59 -7.91
CA GLY A 7 0.05 8.14 -7.96
C GLY A 7 -0.98 7.28 -7.26
N CYS A 8 -2.19 7.81 -7.01
CA CYS A 8 -3.21 7.17 -6.17
C CYS A 8 -4.23 6.36 -6.97
N LEU A 9 -4.24 6.51 -8.31
CA LEU A 9 -5.25 5.88 -9.15
C LEU A 9 -4.88 4.44 -9.51
N ALA A 10 -5.91 3.58 -9.51
CA ALA A 10 -5.84 2.25 -10.08
C ALA A 10 -5.41 2.27 -11.57
N PRO A 11 -4.83 1.17 -12.10
CA PRO A 11 -4.58 -0.11 -11.42
C PRO A 11 -3.28 -0.14 -10.59
N ASN A 12 -2.36 0.80 -10.79
CA ASN A 12 -1.03 0.81 -10.15
C ASN A 12 -0.94 1.78 -8.97
N GLY A 13 -2.09 2.07 -8.36
CA GLY A 13 -2.26 3.05 -7.30
C GLY A 13 -1.51 2.65 -6.03
N ALA A 14 -1.02 3.65 -5.32
CA ALA A 14 -0.35 3.50 -4.04
C ALA A 14 -0.67 4.71 -3.17
N MET A 15 -0.12 4.75 -1.95
CA MET A 15 -0.25 5.92 -1.10
C MET A 15 0.17 7.20 -1.86
N PRO A 16 -0.62 8.28 -1.84
CA PRO A 16 -0.29 9.56 -2.47
C PRO A 16 1.12 10.05 -2.10
N ARG A 17 1.86 10.63 -3.05
CA ARG A 17 3.25 11.07 -2.84
C ARG A 17 3.41 12.09 -1.71
N ASP A 18 2.46 12.99 -1.57
CA ASP A 18 2.38 13.96 -0.48
C ASP A 18 2.28 13.27 0.88
N LEU A 19 1.40 12.28 1.04
CA LEU A 19 1.34 11.48 2.26
C LEU A 19 2.63 10.70 2.53
N ARG A 20 3.34 10.25 1.49
CA ARG A 20 4.66 9.59 1.68
C ARG A 20 5.68 10.56 2.27
N ALA A 21 5.65 11.82 1.85
CA ALA A 21 6.53 12.85 2.39
C ALA A 21 6.17 13.15 3.85
N THR A 22 4.88 13.22 4.19
CA THR A 22 4.39 13.42 5.56
C THR A 22 4.94 12.36 6.52
N PHE A 23 4.95 11.08 6.13
CA PHE A 23 5.41 9.95 6.96
C PHE A 23 6.83 9.46 6.62
N SER A 24 7.67 10.33 6.08
CA SER A 24 9.01 9.94 5.60
C SER A 24 9.95 9.53 6.74
N LYS A 25 9.75 10.04 7.95
CA LYS A 25 10.56 9.70 9.14
C LYS A 25 10.23 8.32 9.69
N GLU A 26 9.00 7.85 9.48
CA GLU A 26 8.48 6.57 9.97
C GLU A 26 8.67 5.44 8.94
N LYS A 27 9.42 5.67 7.86
CA LYS A 27 9.59 4.72 6.74
C LYS A 27 9.99 3.32 7.20
N THR A 28 10.87 3.22 8.21
CA THR A 28 11.33 1.94 8.76
C THR A 28 10.20 1.17 9.47
N GLU A 29 9.45 1.84 10.33
CA GLU A 29 8.33 1.22 11.04
C GLU A 29 7.20 0.86 10.08
N PHE A 30 6.99 1.69 9.05
CA PHE A 30 6.04 1.39 8.00
C PHE A 30 6.43 0.12 7.24
N ARG A 31 7.70 0.00 6.82
CA ARG A 31 8.20 -1.21 6.16
C ARG A 31 7.99 -2.46 7.01
N LYS A 32 8.35 -2.42 8.30
CA LYS A 32 8.17 -3.55 9.23
C LYS A 32 6.70 -3.97 9.33
N ALA A 33 5.77 -3.01 9.42
CA ALA A 33 4.35 -3.30 9.47
C ALA A 33 3.85 -3.97 8.18
N ILE A 34 4.28 -3.49 7.01
CA ILE A 34 3.93 -4.12 5.73
C ILE A 34 4.51 -5.53 5.62
N GLU A 35 5.77 -5.72 5.97
CA GLU A 35 6.42 -7.04 5.96
C GLU A 35 5.72 -8.01 6.91
N THR A 36 5.29 -7.54 8.08
CA THR A 36 4.51 -8.33 9.04
C THR A 36 3.17 -8.78 8.44
N MET A 37 2.42 -7.85 7.83
CA MET A 37 1.15 -8.17 7.17
C MET A 37 1.31 -9.12 5.98
N ILE A 38 2.41 -9.00 5.22
CA ILE A 38 2.76 -9.95 4.15
C ILE A 38 3.10 -11.32 4.75
N GLY A 39 3.84 -11.36 5.86
CA GLY A 39 4.24 -12.58 6.56
C GLY A 39 3.07 -13.38 7.12
N TRP A 40 1.94 -12.74 7.42
CA TRP A 40 0.69 -13.43 7.76
C TRP A 40 0.08 -14.22 6.59
N ASN A 41 0.58 -13.99 5.36
CA ASN A 41 0.11 -14.62 4.13
C ASN A 41 -1.43 -14.60 3.96
N PRO A 42 -2.08 -13.42 4.06
CA PRO A 42 -3.53 -13.34 3.99
C PRO A 42 -4.06 -13.73 2.60
N GLU A 43 -5.28 -14.26 2.56
CA GLU A 43 -6.01 -14.49 1.31
C GLU A 43 -6.70 -13.22 0.80
N ARG A 44 -7.25 -12.41 1.72
CA ARG A 44 -8.11 -11.26 1.46
C ARG A 44 -7.73 -10.05 2.31
N ILE A 45 -8.07 -8.84 1.86
CA ILE A 45 -7.87 -7.58 2.60
C ILE A 45 -9.23 -6.93 2.79
N ILE A 46 -9.65 -6.72 4.03
CA ILE A 46 -10.85 -5.94 4.36
C ILE A 46 -10.41 -4.53 4.72
N VAL A 47 -10.98 -3.53 4.03
CA VAL A 47 -10.67 -2.12 4.26
C VAL A 47 -11.92 -1.45 4.84
N ALA A 48 -11.74 -0.58 5.84
CA ALA A 48 -12.86 0.11 6.48
C ALA A 48 -13.69 0.96 5.49
N HIS A 49 -13.03 1.57 4.51
CA HIS A 49 -13.66 2.38 3.48
C HIS A 49 -13.07 2.07 2.10
N GLY A 50 -13.94 1.96 1.11
CA GLY A 50 -13.56 1.73 -0.29
C GLY A 50 -13.61 0.26 -0.68
N ARG A 51 -12.91 -0.07 -1.77
CA ARG A 51 -12.86 -1.43 -2.32
C ARG A 51 -11.96 -2.31 -1.46
N TRP A 52 -12.49 -3.46 -1.06
CA TRP A 52 -11.73 -4.53 -0.43
C TRP A 52 -11.23 -5.54 -1.48
N TYR A 53 -10.29 -6.40 -1.10
CA TYR A 53 -9.67 -7.38 -2.00
C TYR A 53 -10.04 -8.80 -1.58
N GLU A 54 -10.80 -9.49 -2.42
CA GLU A 54 -11.33 -10.83 -2.16
C GLU A 54 -10.26 -11.93 -2.24
N SER A 55 -9.24 -11.71 -3.06
CA SER A 55 -8.13 -12.65 -3.32
C SER A 55 -6.84 -11.90 -3.62
N HIS A 56 -5.72 -12.63 -3.70
CA HIS A 56 -4.39 -12.11 -4.04
C HIS A 56 -3.87 -11.01 -3.10
N ALA A 57 -4.29 -11.02 -1.82
CA ALA A 57 -3.93 -9.98 -0.85
C ALA A 57 -2.43 -9.70 -0.76
N VAL A 58 -1.57 -10.74 -0.74
CA VAL A 58 -0.11 -10.55 -0.72
C VAL A 58 0.40 -9.81 -1.95
N SER A 59 -0.13 -10.11 -3.14
CA SER A 59 0.24 -9.42 -4.38
C SER A 59 -0.19 -7.95 -4.36
N GLU A 60 -1.39 -7.67 -3.86
CA GLU A 60 -1.92 -6.31 -3.73
C GLU A 60 -1.12 -5.48 -2.71
N LEU A 61 -0.78 -6.06 -1.56
CA LEU A 61 0.11 -5.44 -0.57
C LEU A 61 1.47 -5.11 -1.19
N LYS A 62 2.08 -6.06 -1.92
CA LYS A 62 3.36 -5.82 -2.61
C LYS A 62 3.25 -4.72 -3.65
N LEU A 63 2.16 -4.67 -4.44
CA LEU A 63 1.96 -3.65 -5.48
C LEU A 63 1.78 -2.25 -4.89
N ALA A 64 0.89 -2.11 -3.91
CA ALA A 64 0.53 -0.85 -3.27
C ALA A 64 1.71 -0.27 -2.46
N PHE A 65 2.51 -1.13 -1.83
CA PHE A 65 3.66 -0.75 -1.01
C PHE A 65 5.01 -0.99 -1.69
N ARG A 66 5.07 -1.23 -3.00
CA ARG A 66 6.33 -1.50 -3.72
C ARG A 66 7.42 -0.45 -3.48
N TRP A 67 7.01 0.81 -3.32
CA TRP A 67 7.90 1.94 -3.06
C TRP A 67 8.58 1.91 -1.67
N LEU A 68 8.06 1.09 -0.74
CA LEU A 68 8.69 0.78 0.54
C LEU A 68 9.50 -0.51 0.48
N LEU A 69 9.11 -1.49 -0.33
CA LEU A 69 9.73 -2.82 -0.34
C LEU A 69 10.99 -2.92 -1.21
N THR A 70 11.25 -1.92 -2.05
CA THR A 70 12.59 -1.59 -2.60
C THR A 70 13.39 -0.72 -1.64
#